data_AF-A0A9E4N835-F1
#
_entry.id   AF-A0A9E4N835-F1
#
_cell.length_a   1.000
_cell.length_b   1.000
_cell.length_c   1.000
_cell.angle_alpha   90.00
_cell.angle_beta   90.00
_cell.angle_gamma   90.00
#
_symmetry.space_group_name_H-M   'P 1'
#
loop_
_entity.id
_entity.type
_entity.pdbx_description
1 polymer ?
#
loop_
_entity_poly.entity_id
_entity_poly.type
_entity_poly.pdbx_seq_one_letter_code
_entity_poly.pdbx_strand_id
1 'polypeptide(L)'
;LEEEPKPSRWPKIIPWAIALLVVSGFVVGFSRSPELGMELIMDWVLINGGLSALGALLAAAHPLTILTAFLAAPLTSLNPAVGAGMVTSLAEVFLRKPTVADFSQLRDDTTTAKGWWHNRVSRTLLVFLFSTIGSAAGTYIAGFRIFDRLVG
;
A
#
# COMPACT_ATOMS: atom_id res chain seq x y z
N LEU A 1 21.01 -23.18 -25.76
CA LEU A 1 20.65 -23.17 -24.34
C LEU A 1 21.05 -21.80 -23.81
N GLU A 2 20.13 -20.85 -23.84
CA GLU A 2 20.30 -19.59 -23.10
C GLU A 2 20.37 -19.91 -21.61
N GLU A 3 21.55 -19.80 -21.00
CA GLU A 3 21.67 -19.72 -19.55
C GLU A 3 21.07 -18.38 -19.12
N GLU A 4 19.84 -18.41 -18.57
CA GLU A 4 19.31 -17.24 -17.90
C GLU A 4 20.23 -16.84 -16.74
N PRO A 5 20.71 -15.59 -16.68
CA PRO A 5 21.57 -15.15 -15.59
C PRO A 5 20.84 -15.31 -14.26
N LYS A 6 21.51 -15.94 -13.28
CA LYS A 6 20.94 -16.15 -11.95
C LYS A 6 20.39 -14.83 -11.40
N PRO A 7 19.09 -14.73 -11.07
CA PRO A 7 18.50 -13.48 -10.65
C PRO A 7 19.18 -12.99 -9.36
N SER A 8 19.67 -11.75 -9.39
CA SER A 8 20.32 -11.11 -8.25
C SER A 8 19.43 -11.15 -7.01
N ARG A 9 19.99 -11.47 -5.85
CA ARG A 9 19.24 -11.58 -4.58
C ARG A 9 18.92 -10.23 -3.95
N TRP A 10 19.70 -9.19 -4.27
CA TRP A 10 19.61 -7.87 -3.64
C TRP A 10 18.24 -7.18 -3.72
N PRO A 11 17.52 -7.17 -4.86
CA PRO A 11 16.20 -6.56 -4.95
C PRO A 11 15.17 -7.18 -3.99
N LYS A 12 15.34 -8.46 -3.65
CA LYS A 12 14.46 -9.18 -2.71
C LYS A 12 14.72 -8.80 -1.25
N ILE A 13 15.90 -8.26 -0.94
CA ILE A 13 16.32 -7.94 0.44
C ILE A 13 15.87 -6.52 0.83
N ILE A 14 15.80 -5.59 -0.13
CA ILE A 14 15.48 -4.17 0.13
C ILE A 14 14.19 -3.99 0.94
N PRO A 15 13.05 -4.62 0.59
CA PRO A 15 11.82 -4.45 1.36
C PRO A 15 11.94 -4.96 2.81
N TRP A 16 12.66 -6.07 3.01
CA TRP A 16 12.91 -6.63 4.34
C TRP A 16 13.81 -5.71 5.17
N ALA A 17 14.81 -5.07 4.56
CA ALA A 17 15.66 -4.10 5.23
C ALA A 17 14.86 -2.87 5.68
N ILE A 18 13.95 -2.35 4.84
CA ILE A 18 13.07 -1.23 5.21
C ILE A 18 12.14 -1.63 6.36
N ALA A 19 11.50 -2.80 6.28
CA ALA A 19 10.64 -3.30 7.35
C ALA A 19 11.40 -3.43 8.67
N LEU A 20 12.62 -4.00 8.64
CA LEU A 20 13.48 -4.13 9.82
C LEU A 20 13.83 -2.74 10.40
N LEU A 21 14.17 -1.78 9.54
CA LEU A 21 14.49 -0.42 9.96
C LEU A 21 13.30 0.23 10.69
N VAL A 22 12.10 0.16 10.11
CA VAL A 22 10.90 0.74 10.73
C VAL A 22 10.59 0.08 12.07
N VAL A 23 10.61 -1.26 12.14
CA VAL A 23 10.38 -2.00 13.39
C VAL A 23 11.43 -1.64 14.44
N SER A 24 12.70 -1.57 14.06
CA SER A 24 13.77 -1.16 14.96
C SER A 24 13.59 0.27 15.46
N GLY A 25 13.08 1.18 14.62
CA GLY A 25 12.72 2.54 15.00
C GLY A 25 11.66 2.58 16.10
N PHE A 26 10.62 1.73 16.00
CA PHE A 26 9.61 1.60 17.07
C PHE A 26 10.23 1.06 18.35
N VAL A 27 11.04 -0.01 18.28
CA VAL A 27 11.69 -0.60 19.46
C VAL A 27 12.57 0.44 20.18
N VAL A 28 13.38 1.19 19.42
CA VAL A 28 14.21 2.25 19.99
C VAL A 28 13.36 3.36 20.59
N GLY A 29 12.28 3.79 19.90
CA GLY A 29 11.34 4.78 20.42
C GLY A 29 10.78 4.39 21.78
N PHE A 30 10.23 3.18 21.91
CA PHE A 30 9.71 2.65 23.18
C PHE A 30 10.78 2.46 24.25
N SER A 31 12.02 2.14 23.86
CA SER A 31 13.12 2.02 24.82
C SER A 31 13.55 3.36 25.42
N ARG A 32 13.31 4.48 24.71
CA ARG A 32 13.59 5.83 25.20
C ARG A 32 12.43 6.37 26.04
N SER A 33 11.21 6.29 25.53
CA SER A 33 10.00 6.58 26.29
C SER A 33 8.75 5.96 25.64
N PRO A 34 7.75 5.53 26.43
CA PRO A 34 6.48 5.03 25.91
C PRO A 34 5.74 6.06 25.04
N GLU A 35 5.84 7.35 25.37
CA GLU A 35 5.20 8.44 24.65
C GLU A 35 5.79 8.59 23.24
N LEU A 36 7.12 8.56 23.11
CA LEU A 36 7.80 8.62 21.82
C LEU A 36 7.47 7.39 20.97
N GLY A 37 7.49 6.19 21.56
CA GLY A 37 7.10 4.97 20.86
C GLY A 37 5.68 5.04 20.27
N MET A 38 4.72 5.53 21.06
CA MET A 38 3.34 5.70 20.60
C MET A 38 3.22 6.76 19.50
N GLU A 39 3.93 7.88 19.64
CA GLU A 39 4.01 8.92 18.61
C GLU A 39 4.53 8.39 17.26
N LEU A 40 5.58 7.55 17.28
CA LEU A 40 6.12 6.95 16.06
C LEU A 40 5.12 6.00 15.39
N ILE A 41 4.40 5.19 16.18
CA ILE A 41 3.32 4.34 15.65
C ILE A 41 2.20 5.21 15.05
N MET A 42 1.78 6.28 15.73
CA MET A 42 0.74 7.17 15.20
C MET A 42 1.17 7.83 13.90
N ASP A 43 2.38 8.37 13.83
CA ASP A 43 2.94 8.95 12.60
C ASP A 43 2.97 7.90 11.48
N TRP A 44 3.41 6.67 11.77
CA TRP A 44 3.41 5.56 10.81
C TRP A 44 2.01 5.24 10.27
N VAL A 45 1.05 5.01 11.16
CA VAL A 45 -0.32 4.64 10.80
C VAL A 45 -1.00 5.75 10.03
N LEU A 46 -0.88 7.00 10.48
CA LEU A 46 -1.56 8.14 9.85
C LEU A 46 -0.98 8.46 8.48
N ILE A 47 0.34 8.46 8.34
CA ILE A 47 0.98 8.77 7.05
C ILE A 47 0.80 7.61 6.07
N ASN A 48 1.10 6.37 6.48
CA ASN A 48 1.04 5.21 5.61
C ASN A 48 -0.41 4.84 5.25
N GLY A 49 -1.25 4.70 6.26
CA GLY A 49 -2.68 4.45 6.11
C GLY A 49 -3.37 5.60 5.36
N GLY A 50 -3.11 6.84 5.74
CA GLY A 50 -3.73 8.03 5.13
C GLY A 50 -3.42 8.16 3.63
N LEU A 51 -2.15 7.99 3.23
CA LEU A 51 -1.77 8.06 1.82
C LEU A 51 -2.33 6.89 1.00
N SER A 52 -2.36 5.67 1.57
CA SER A 52 -2.97 4.53 0.88
C SER A 52 -4.49 4.69 0.73
N ALA A 53 -5.16 5.17 1.77
CA ALA A 53 -6.59 5.49 1.75
C ALA A 53 -6.90 6.62 0.75
N LEU A 54 -6.06 7.64 0.68
CA LEU A 54 -6.16 8.69 -0.33
C LEU A 54 -6.02 8.11 -1.74
N GLY A 55 -5.08 7.18 -1.96
CA GLY A 55 -4.96 6.47 -3.23
C GLY A 55 -6.23 5.69 -3.59
N ALA A 56 -6.79 4.94 -2.65
CA ALA A 56 -8.06 4.23 -2.84
C ALA A 56 -9.24 5.20 -3.11
N LEU A 57 -9.27 6.35 -2.44
CA LEU A 57 -10.26 7.40 -2.67
C LEU A 57 -10.16 7.97 -4.09
N LEU A 58 -8.94 8.23 -4.58
CA LEU A 58 -8.69 8.70 -5.96
C LEU A 58 -9.14 7.68 -7.00
N ALA A 59 -9.07 6.38 -6.69
CA ALA A 59 -9.61 5.32 -7.53
C ALA A 59 -11.14 5.18 -7.47
N ALA A 60 -11.83 6.03 -6.69
CA ALA A 60 -13.26 5.93 -6.38
C ALA A 60 -13.66 4.53 -5.86
N ALA A 61 -12.83 3.98 -4.98
CA ALA A 61 -13.07 2.71 -4.31
C ALA A 61 -14.35 2.75 -3.46
N HIS A 62 -14.86 1.57 -3.09
CA HIS A 62 -15.91 1.47 -2.10
C HIS A 62 -15.46 2.07 -0.75
N PRO A 63 -16.34 2.75 0.03
CA PRO A 63 -15.94 3.34 1.32
C PRO A 63 -15.28 2.35 2.29
N LEU A 64 -15.78 1.11 2.35
CA LEU A 64 -15.16 0.05 3.15
C LEU A 64 -13.77 -0.36 2.62
N THR A 65 -13.51 -0.25 1.33
CA THR A 65 -12.18 -0.47 0.75
C THR A 65 -11.22 0.64 1.12
N ILE A 66 -11.68 1.89 1.20
CA ILE A 66 -10.88 3.02 1.66
C ILE A 66 -10.46 2.82 3.12
N LEU A 67 -11.40 2.40 3.98
CA LEU A 67 -11.10 2.02 5.36
C LEU A 67 -10.13 0.83 5.43
N THR A 68 -10.33 -0.17 4.57
CA THR A 68 -9.41 -1.31 4.46
C THR A 68 -8.01 -0.84 4.07
N ALA A 69 -7.87 0.10 3.14
CA ALA A 69 -6.58 0.67 2.75
C ALA A 69 -5.89 1.36 3.94
N PHE A 70 -6.63 2.18 4.69
CA PHE A 70 -6.10 2.86 5.87
C PHE A 70 -5.54 1.89 6.92
N LEU A 71 -6.25 0.80 7.19
CA LEU A 71 -5.87 -0.16 8.23
C LEU A 71 -4.84 -1.18 7.74
N ALA A 72 -4.96 -1.63 6.49
CA ALA A 72 -4.08 -2.65 5.93
C ALA A 72 -2.69 -2.07 5.63
N ALA A 73 -2.61 -0.87 5.06
CA ALA A 73 -1.34 -0.30 4.60
C ALA A 73 -0.21 -0.27 5.65
N PRO A 74 -0.40 0.21 6.90
CA PRO A 74 0.66 0.20 7.91
C PRO A 74 1.08 -1.22 8.33
N LEU A 75 0.19 -2.21 8.24
CA LEU A 75 0.48 -3.61 8.56
C LEU A 75 1.19 -4.31 7.40
N THR A 76 0.70 -4.13 6.18
CA THR A 76 1.26 -4.71 4.96
C THR A 76 2.62 -4.12 4.63
N SER A 77 2.85 -2.84 4.92
CA SER A 77 4.17 -2.20 4.69
C SER A 77 5.29 -2.80 5.55
N LEU A 78 4.94 -3.40 6.70
CA LEU A 78 5.87 -4.15 7.54
C LEU A 78 6.06 -5.61 7.10
N ASN A 79 5.25 -6.09 6.14
CA ASN A 79 5.32 -7.42 5.58
C ASN A 79 5.56 -7.36 4.06
N PRO A 80 6.83 -7.48 3.61
CA PRO A 80 7.18 -7.46 2.19
C PRO A 80 6.44 -8.45 1.29
N ALA A 81 5.86 -9.52 1.84
CA ALA A 81 5.13 -10.51 1.05
C ALA A 81 3.75 -10.03 0.60
N VAL A 82 3.15 -9.08 1.32
CA VAL A 82 1.78 -8.60 1.06
C VAL A 82 1.77 -7.08 0.96
N GLY A 83 1.40 -6.54 -0.20
CA GLY A 83 1.24 -5.10 -0.41
C GLY A 83 -0.19 -4.62 -0.13
N ALA A 84 -0.32 -3.34 0.23
CA ALA A 84 -1.62 -2.71 0.50
C ALA A 84 -2.61 -2.87 -0.65
N GLY A 85 -2.14 -2.73 -1.91
CA GLY A 85 -2.96 -2.92 -3.10
C GLY A 85 -3.60 -4.29 -3.22
N MET A 86 -2.91 -5.36 -2.80
CA MET A 86 -3.46 -6.71 -2.87
C MET A 86 -4.66 -6.85 -1.92
N VAL A 87 -4.54 -6.31 -0.71
CA VAL A 87 -5.62 -6.37 0.28
C VAL A 87 -6.80 -5.49 -0.14
N THR A 88 -6.53 -4.28 -0.63
CA THR A 88 -7.58 -3.33 -1.04
C THR A 88 -8.31 -3.77 -2.31
N SER A 89 -7.58 -4.27 -3.31
CA SER A 89 -8.21 -4.79 -4.53
C SER A 89 -9.04 -6.03 -4.25
N LEU A 90 -8.58 -6.92 -3.37
CA LEU A 90 -9.36 -8.08 -2.93
C LEU A 90 -10.65 -7.63 -2.23
N ALA A 91 -10.54 -6.67 -1.30
CA ALA A 91 -11.71 -6.09 -0.63
C ALA A 91 -12.68 -5.44 -1.65
N GLU A 92 -12.16 -4.68 -2.63
CA GLU A 92 -12.97 -4.05 -3.67
C GLU A 92 -13.70 -5.10 -4.52
N VAL A 93 -13.03 -6.18 -4.93
CA VAL A 93 -13.66 -7.28 -5.70
C VAL A 93 -14.76 -7.94 -4.88
N PHE A 94 -14.55 -8.16 -3.58
CA PHE A 94 -15.58 -8.74 -2.73
C PHE A 94 -16.80 -7.83 -2.56
N LEU A 95 -16.57 -6.52 -2.42
CA LEU A 95 -17.63 -5.52 -2.20
C LEU A 95 -18.34 -5.11 -3.50
N ARG A 96 -17.62 -5.04 -4.62
CA ARG A 96 -18.10 -4.68 -5.96
C ARG A 96 -17.74 -5.76 -6.98
N LYS A 97 -18.31 -6.95 -6.79
CA LYS A 97 -18.06 -8.13 -7.64
C LYS A 97 -18.15 -7.76 -9.14
N PRO A 98 -17.06 -7.92 -9.90
CA PRO A 98 -17.07 -7.79 -11.35
C PRO A 98 -17.87 -8.93 -11.97
N THR A 99 -18.59 -8.61 -13.03
CA THR A 99 -19.40 -9.56 -13.81
C THR A 99 -18.67 -9.97 -15.09
N VAL A 100 -19.11 -11.06 -15.73
CA VAL A 100 -18.57 -11.49 -17.03
C VAL A 100 -18.73 -10.38 -18.09
N ALA A 101 -19.81 -9.60 -18.02
CA ALA A 101 -20.02 -8.46 -18.91
C ALA A 101 -18.94 -7.38 -18.72
N ASP A 102 -18.55 -7.07 -17.48
CA ASP A 102 -17.47 -6.10 -17.21
C ASP A 102 -16.15 -6.53 -17.87
N PHE A 103 -15.83 -7.83 -17.90
CA PHE A 103 -14.64 -8.34 -18.60
C PHE A 103 -14.75 -8.23 -20.11
N SER A 104 -15.92 -8.50 -20.68
CA SER A 104 -16.14 -8.38 -22.13
C SER A 104 -16.02 -6.94 -22.63
N GLN A 105 -16.46 -5.97 -21.82
CA GLN A 105 -16.43 -4.54 -22.15
C GLN A 105 -15.12 -3.86 -21.75
N LEU A 106 -14.24 -4.55 -20.99
CA LEU A 106 -13.01 -3.99 -20.45
C LEU A 106 -12.13 -3.32 -21.51
N ARG A 107 -11.92 -3.97 -22.66
CA ARG A 107 -11.05 -3.43 -23.72
C ARG A 107 -11.58 -2.10 -24.25
N ASP A 108 -12.89 -2.02 -24.44
CA ASP A 108 -13.54 -0.84 -25.02
C ASP A 108 -13.61 0.29 -23.98
N ASP A 109 -13.94 -0.04 -22.72
CA ASP A 109 -13.98 0.94 -21.61
C ASP A 109 -12.62 1.54 -21.29
N THR A 110 -11.55 0.76 -21.42
CA THR A 110 -10.17 1.18 -21.08
C THR A 110 -9.58 2.16 -22.11
N THR A 111 -10.28 2.41 -23.24
CA THR A 111 -9.85 3.38 -24.26
C THR A 111 -9.99 4.85 -23.84
N THR A 112 -10.79 5.13 -22.80
CA THR A 112 -10.99 6.48 -22.27
C THR A 112 -10.70 6.54 -20.80
N ALA A 113 -10.13 7.66 -20.31
CA ALA A 113 -9.84 7.84 -18.89
C ALA A 113 -11.11 7.64 -18.02
N LYS A 114 -12.28 8.12 -18.46
CA LYS A 114 -13.53 7.94 -17.72
C LYS A 114 -13.95 6.47 -17.61
N GLY A 115 -13.73 5.67 -18.65
CA GLY A 115 -14.10 4.25 -18.65
C GLY A 115 -13.29 3.41 -17.67
N TRP A 116 -12.04 3.80 -17.36
CA TRP A 116 -11.26 3.20 -16.27
C TRP A 116 -11.95 3.31 -14.90
N TRP A 117 -12.58 4.44 -14.60
CA TRP A 117 -13.33 4.61 -13.34
C TRP A 117 -14.75 4.04 -13.42
N HIS A 118 -15.29 3.77 -14.61
CA HIS A 118 -16.63 3.24 -14.76
C HIS A 118 -16.66 1.72 -14.61
N ASN A 119 -15.82 1.01 -15.37
CA ASN A 119 -15.76 -0.45 -15.39
C ASN A 119 -15.19 -1.00 -14.06
N ARG A 120 -15.84 -2.04 -13.52
CA ARG A 120 -15.49 -2.59 -12.19
C ARG A 120 -14.12 -3.26 -12.18
N VAL A 121 -13.72 -3.88 -13.28
CA VAL A 121 -12.43 -4.59 -13.40
C VAL A 121 -11.28 -3.59 -13.44
N SER A 122 -11.33 -2.61 -14.34
CA SER A 122 -10.30 -1.56 -14.44
C SER A 122 -10.23 -0.72 -13.18
N ARG A 123 -11.37 -0.38 -12.57
CA ARG A 123 -11.41 0.31 -11.26
C ARG A 123 -10.69 -0.48 -10.17
N THR A 124 -10.87 -1.79 -10.09
CA THR A 124 -10.15 -2.64 -9.13
C THR A 124 -8.63 -2.53 -9.33
N LEU A 125 -8.16 -2.46 -10.58
CA LEU A 125 -6.75 -2.23 -10.88
C LEU A 125 -6.28 -0.84 -10.46
N LEU A 126 -7.10 0.20 -10.63
CA LEU A 126 -6.80 1.55 -10.11
C LEU A 126 -6.68 1.54 -8.59
N VAL A 127 -7.61 0.86 -7.89
CA VAL A 127 -7.57 0.71 -6.42
C VAL A 127 -6.26 0.05 -6.01
N PHE A 128 -5.90 -1.07 -6.64
CA PHE A 128 -4.62 -1.76 -6.41
C PHE A 128 -3.44 -0.80 -6.57
N LEU A 129 -3.36 -0.11 -7.72
CA LEU A 129 -2.22 0.71 -8.09
C LEU A 129 -2.08 1.91 -7.17
N PHE A 130 -3.14 2.70 -7.00
CA PHE A 130 -3.07 3.94 -6.22
C PHE A 130 -2.87 3.69 -4.73
N SER A 131 -3.51 2.65 -4.16
CA SER A 131 -3.28 2.31 -2.75
C SER A 131 -1.88 1.74 -2.51
N THR A 132 -1.30 1.02 -3.48
CA THR A 132 0.11 0.56 -3.42
C THR A 132 1.07 1.73 -3.50
N ILE A 133 0.87 2.67 -4.43
CA ILE A 133 1.71 3.87 -4.55
C ILE A 133 1.60 4.71 -3.27
N GLY A 134 0.38 4.90 -2.74
CA GLY A 134 0.15 5.63 -1.50
C GLY A 134 0.86 4.98 -0.30
N SER A 135 0.78 3.66 -0.17
CA SER A 135 1.47 2.90 0.88
C SER A 135 3.00 2.94 0.72
N ALA A 136 3.52 2.84 -0.50
CA ALA A 136 4.95 2.97 -0.78
C ALA A 136 5.46 4.37 -0.42
N ALA A 137 4.77 5.42 -0.87
CA ALA A 137 5.09 6.80 -0.52
C ALA A 137 5.03 7.01 1.01
N GLY A 138 4.00 6.48 1.67
CA GLY A 138 3.85 6.55 3.11
C GLY A 138 4.95 5.83 3.88
N THR A 139 5.45 4.70 3.36
CA THR A 139 6.60 3.99 3.94
C THR A 139 7.85 4.84 3.94
N TYR A 140 8.14 5.53 2.83
CA TYR A 140 9.29 6.44 2.75
C TYR A 140 9.09 7.66 3.65
N ILE A 141 7.97 8.36 3.54
CA ILE A 141 7.71 9.60 4.29
C ILE A 141 7.67 9.34 5.81
N ALA A 142 6.96 8.30 6.24
CA ALA A 142 6.92 7.93 7.65
C ALA A 142 8.26 7.40 8.14
N GLY A 143 8.97 6.61 7.33
CA GLY A 143 10.31 6.12 7.65
C GLY A 143 11.31 7.25 7.91
N PHE A 144 11.33 8.28 7.03
CA PHE A 144 12.16 9.48 7.25
C PHE A 144 11.76 10.24 8.51
N ARG A 145 10.46 10.43 8.74
CA ARG A 145 9.98 11.13 9.94
C ARG A 145 10.32 10.40 11.24
N ILE A 146 10.24 9.05 11.23
CA ILE A 146 10.67 8.22 12.37
C ILE A 146 12.17 8.41 12.61
N PHE A 147 12.97 8.40 11.55
CA PHE A 147 14.41 8.63 11.66
C PHE A 147 14.73 10.02 12.24
N ASP A 148 14.08 11.07 11.74
CA ASP A 148 14.27 12.44 12.22
C ASP A 148 13.93 12.58 13.71
N ARG A 149 12.85 11.95 14.20
CA ARG A 149 12.48 11.96 15.63
C ARG A 149 13.40 11.14 16.54
N LEU A 150 14.18 10.22 15.97
CA LEU A 150 15.13 9.41 16.72
C LEU A 150 16.54 10.02 16.77
N VAL A 151 16.90 10.83 15.79
CA VAL A 151 18.24 11.43 15.67
C VAL A 151 18.25 12.90 16.11
N GLY A 152 17.16 13.63 15.90
CA GLY A 152 16.94 14.98 16.44
C GLY A 152 16.54 14.95 17.91
#